data_AF-A0A1B1CHL4-F1
#
_entry.id   AF-A0A1B1CHL4-F1
#
_cell.length_a   1.000
_cell.length_b   1.000
_cell.length_c   1.000
_cell.angle_alpha   90.00
_cell.angle_beta   90.00
_cell.angle_gamma   90.00
#
_symmetry.space_group_name_H-M   'P 1'
#
loop_
_entity.id
_entity.type
_entity.pdbx_description
1 polymer ?
#
loop_
_entity_poly.entity_id
_entity_poly.type
_entity_poly.pdbx_seq_one_letter_code
_entity_poly.pdbx_strand_id
1 'polypeptide(L)'
;MSELQIKPISITRFNALGGYARHPRTPLMLEELEFFEAEGGNVIGIATQDLEDQDFGGIVMARDRKLCFRGVHVTDFSPTPEAAREELFAAMRSAAQALAEDHYQGDEKGQPVDFFSRLHDEGRLHPSFVQLSTNEGYSPARNIIEPMMRWYEDADGNFIEQFQTTGFDQRIWELYLYAMLIEAGFVLSREKNVPDFCAAGLFGELYVEAVTVGPTTRNGTIVPPPPTDTPEELNRFLKDYMPIKFGSALYSKLKKKYWEHSHVNGKPFVLAIADFSSSMSMVRSQSALERYLWGYEYPAALDSEGKLIISPVRVETHQWGDKTPVPSGFFRLPDSRHVSAVISTNAGTIAKFNRLGILGKFGSGQVLAIREGRMVDHNPNATLPKIFRVIVNADGYEETWIEGLNVYHNPSAEIPMPMEMLPGAAHHFFEESRLVRSFTPEFHPTSSVTQHLSPVDVEKVLAEVGDKTHMVWTLKPGDPLPQDTGEPV
;
A
#
# COMPACT_ATOMS: atom_id res chain seq x y z
N MET A 1 17.84 -31.16 -25.53
CA MET A 1 17.07 -30.49 -24.46
C MET A 1 16.82 -29.08 -24.95
N SER A 2 15.58 -28.60 -24.94
CA SER A 2 15.32 -27.18 -25.26
C SER A 2 16.13 -26.33 -24.29
N GLU A 3 16.81 -25.32 -24.82
CA GLU A 3 17.53 -24.36 -23.99
C GLU A 3 16.50 -23.65 -23.10
N LEU A 4 16.70 -23.68 -21.78
CA LEU A 4 15.80 -23.07 -20.80
C LEU A 4 15.63 -21.58 -21.14
N GLN A 5 14.38 -21.17 -21.38
CA GLN A 5 14.10 -19.80 -21.82
C GLN A 5 14.24 -18.83 -20.64
N ILE A 6 14.91 -17.69 -20.86
CA ILE A 6 14.95 -16.57 -19.92
C ILE A 6 14.27 -15.39 -20.58
N LYS A 7 13.36 -14.72 -19.86
CA LYS A 7 12.59 -13.58 -20.36
C LYS A 7 12.74 -12.37 -19.44
N PRO A 8 12.72 -11.14 -19.99
CA PRO A 8 12.62 -9.94 -19.17
C PRO A 8 11.29 -9.93 -18.41
N ILE A 9 11.31 -9.35 -17.21
CA ILE A 9 10.13 -9.14 -16.37
C ILE A 9 10.09 -7.70 -15.86
N SER A 10 8.88 -7.23 -15.51
CA SER A 10 8.72 -5.91 -14.90
C SER A 10 9.34 -5.87 -13.49
N ILE A 11 9.74 -4.67 -13.06
CA ILE A 11 10.18 -4.44 -11.67
C ILE A 11 9.08 -4.81 -10.67
N THR A 12 7.80 -4.61 -10.99
CA THR A 12 6.67 -5.04 -10.15
C THR A 12 6.67 -6.56 -9.93
N ARG A 13 6.89 -7.34 -11.00
CA ARG A 13 6.99 -8.80 -10.91
C ARG A 13 8.23 -9.21 -10.10
N PHE A 14 9.37 -8.56 -10.33
CA PHE A 14 10.58 -8.84 -9.58
C PHE A 14 10.40 -8.53 -8.08
N ASN A 15 9.92 -7.34 -7.73
CA ASN A 15 9.71 -6.91 -6.34
C ASN A 15 8.79 -7.86 -5.58
N ALA A 16 7.73 -8.34 -6.23
CA ALA A 16 6.80 -9.31 -5.65
C ALA A 16 7.44 -10.67 -5.32
N LEU A 17 8.56 -11.03 -5.96
CA LEU A 17 9.25 -12.32 -5.78
C LEU A 17 10.51 -12.18 -4.91
N GLY A 18 11.43 -11.29 -5.32
CA GLY A 18 12.76 -11.13 -4.73
C GLY A 18 12.99 -9.83 -3.96
N GLY A 19 12.07 -8.86 -4.03
CA GLY A 19 12.24 -7.55 -3.41
C GLY A 19 12.48 -7.61 -1.89
N TYR A 20 11.90 -8.60 -1.21
CA TYR A 20 12.05 -8.80 0.23
C TYR A 20 13.45 -9.24 0.68
N ALA A 21 14.32 -9.67 -0.25
CA ALA A 21 15.70 -10.03 0.05
C ALA A 21 16.67 -8.85 -0.04
N ARG A 22 16.23 -7.69 -0.55
CA ARG A 22 17.10 -6.55 -0.81
C ARG A 22 17.58 -5.89 0.48
N HIS A 23 18.83 -5.47 0.45
CA HIS A 23 19.39 -4.65 1.52
C HIS A 23 19.22 -3.15 1.18
N PRO A 24 18.90 -2.27 2.14
CA PRO A 24 18.65 -0.84 1.86
C PRO A 24 19.85 -0.08 1.31
N ARG A 25 21.05 -0.64 1.47
CA ARG A 25 22.30 -0.06 0.96
C ARG A 25 22.68 -0.54 -0.44
N THR A 26 22.00 -1.53 -1.00
CA THR A 26 22.29 -2.02 -2.36
C THR A 26 22.30 -0.89 -3.39
N PRO A 27 21.35 0.07 -3.39
CA PRO A 27 21.37 1.19 -4.33
C PRO A 27 22.53 2.19 -4.18
N LEU A 28 23.33 2.09 -3.10
CA LEU A 28 24.53 2.91 -2.92
C LEU A 28 25.75 2.33 -3.65
N MET A 29 25.68 1.07 -4.06
CA MET A 29 26.79 0.33 -4.66
C MET A 29 26.46 -0.10 -6.09
N LEU A 30 25.20 -0.44 -6.35
CA LEU A 30 24.75 -0.99 -7.62
C LEU A 30 23.54 -0.21 -8.17
N GLU A 31 23.56 0.07 -9.46
CA GLU A 31 22.36 0.40 -10.23
C GLU A 31 21.75 -0.88 -10.80
N GLU A 32 20.47 -1.12 -10.52
CA GLU A 32 19.74 -2.26 -11.10
C GLU A 32 19.16 -1.86 -12.46
N LEU A 33 19.59 -2.54 -13.53
CA LEU A 33 19.28 -2.16 -14.91
C LEU A 33 18.07 -2.92 -15.47
N GLU A 34 18.08 -4.24 -15.32
CA GLU A 34 17.07 -5.12 -15.91
C GLU A 34 16.77 -6.33 -15.01
N PHE A 35 15.57 -6.87 -15.13
CA PHE A 35 15.10 -8.00 -14.33
C PHE A 35 14.66 -9.14 -15.25
N PHE A 36 15.00 -10.37 -14.85
CA PHE A 36 14.76 -11.56 -15.66
C PHE A 36 14.13 -12.68 -14.85
N GLU A 37 13.39 -13.55 -15.53
CA GLU A 37 12.85 -14.80 -14.98
C GLU A 37 13.16 -15.95 -15.91
N ALA A 38 13.66 -17.05 -15.34
CA ALA A 38 13.82 -18.31 -16.03
C ALA A 38 12.49 -19.07 -16.16
N GLU A 39 12.32 -19.80 -17.26
CA GLU A 39 11.19 -20.70 -17.48
C GLU A 39 11.01 -21.65 -16.27
N GLY A 40 9.76 -21.80 -15.82
CA GLY A 40 9.42 -22.52 -14.58
C GLY A 40 9.39 -21.64 -13.32
N GLY A 41 9.87 -20.39 -13.37
CA GLY A 41 9.66 -19.38 -12.32
C GLY A 41 10.33 -19.68 -10.98
N ASN A 42 11.42 -20.45 -11.01
CA ASN A 42 12.21 -20.83 -9.82
C ASN A 42 13.51 -20.06 -9.68
N VAL A 43 13.93 -19.35 -10.74
CA VAL A 43 15.13 -18.50 -10.76
C VAL A 43 14.77 -17.15 -11.37
N ILE A 44 15.21 -16.08 -10.71
CA ILE A 44 15.14 -14.70 -11.21
C ILE A 44 16.54 -14.09 -11.21
N GLY A 45 16.75 -13.10 -12.07
CA GLY A 45 18.05 -12.44 -12.23
C GLY A 45 17.91 -10.94 -12.25
N ILE A 46 18.96 -10.25 -11.81
CA ILE A 46 19.12 -8.80 -11.89
C ILE A 46 20.39 -8.54 -12.70
N ALA A 47 20.31 -7.74 -13.77
CA ALA A 47 21.50 -7.14 -14.37
C ALA A 47 21.83 -5.84 -13.61
N THR A 48 23.08 -5.64 -13.26
CA THR A 48 23.52 -4.52 -12.42
C THR A 48 24.71 -3.80 -13.03
N GLN A 49 24.86 -2.52 -12.70
CA GLN A 49 26.08 -1.75 -12.91
C GLN A 49 26.68 -1.39 -11.56
N ASP A 50 27.97 -1.64 -11.39
CA ASP A 50 28.72 -1.13 -10.24
C ASP A 50 28.92 0.38 -10.34
N LEU A 51 28.66 1.09 -9.23
CA LEU A 51 28.72 2.55 -9.21
C LEU A 51 30.15 3.07 -8.98
N GLU A 52 31.07 2.28 -8.46
CA GLU A 52 32.45 2.69 -8.15
C GLU A 52 33.36 2.62 -9.38
N ASP A 53 33.39 1.50 -10.09
CA ASP A 53 34.27 1.31 -11.26
C ASP A 53 33.54 1.21 -12.61
N GLN A 54 32.19 1.32 -12.60
CA GLN A 54 31.33 1.44 -13.78
C GLN A 54 31.30 0.19 -14.66
N ASP A 55 31.65 -0.98 -14.12
CA ASP A 55 31.49 -2.26 -14.80
C ASP A 55 30.12 -2.91 -14.52
N PHE A 56 29.81 -3.99 -15.23
CA PHE A 56 28.49 -4.61 -15.26
C PHE A 56 28.55 -6.04 -14.76
N GLY A 57 27.55 -6.45 -13.98
CA GLY A 57 27.44 -7.79 -13.45
C GLY A 57 25.99 -8.24 -13.35
N GLY A 58 25.77 -9.31 -12.59
CA GLY A 58 24.44 -9.84 -12.38
C GLY A 58 24.30 -10.60 -11.07
N ILE A 59 23.09 -10.55 -10.52
CA ILE A 59 22.71 -11.27 -9.30
C ILE A 59 21.70 -12.34 -9.69
N VAL A 60 22.01 -13.60 -9.41
CA VAL A 60 21.10 -14.73 -9.60
C VAL A 60 20.43 -15.06 -8.27
N MET A 61 19.11 -15.14 -8.29
CA MET A 61 18.33 -15.52 -7.13
C MET A 61 17.51 -16.78 -7.42
N ALA A 62 17.49 -17.70 -6.46
CA ALA A 62 16.72 -18.93 -6.53
C ALA A 62 15.98 -19.19 -5.22
N ARG A 63 15.00 -20.08 -5.25
CA ARG A 63 14.21 -20.44 -4.07
C ARG A 63 15.03 -21.25 -3.08
N ASP A 64 15.08 -20.77 -1.84
CA ASP A 64 15.69 -21.45 -0.70
C ASP A 64 14.78 -22.55 -0.12
N ARG A 65 15.14 -23.09 1.05
CA ARG A 65 14.35 -24.13 1.74
C ARG A 65 12.93 -23.68 2.12
N LYS A 66 12.72 -22.39 2.37
CA LYS A 66 11.40 -21.79 2.67
C LYS A 66 10.67 -21.32 1.41
N LEU A 67 11.22 -21.58 0.23
CA LEU A 67 10.75 -21.11 -1.06
C LEU A 67 10.79 -19.58 -1.22
N CYS A 68 11.66 -18.91 -0.45
CA CYS A 68 11.99 -17.49 -0.60
C CYS A 68 13.08 -17.33 -1.67
N PHE A 69 12.98 -16.33 -2.54
CA PHE A 69 14.07 -16.04 -3.48
C PHE A 69 15.27 -15.41 -2.76
N ARG A 70 16.41 -16.10 -2.72
CA ARG A 70 17.66 -15.65 -2.10
C ARG A 70 18.75 -15.52 -3.15
N GLY A 71 19.68 -14.59 -2.96
CA GLY A 71 20.87 -14.50 -3.81
C GLY A 71 21.70 -15.77 -3.67
N VAL A 72 21.86 -16.51 -4.76
CA VAL A 72 22.64 -17.78 -4.81
C VAL A 72 23.95 -17.63 -5.57
N HIS A 73 24.06 -16.61 -6.42
CA HIS A 73 25.27 -16.33 -7.17
C HIS A 73 25.33 -14.85 -7.57
N VAL A 74 26.54 -14.31 -7.60
CA VAL A 74 26.86 -13.01 -8.21
C VAL A 74 27.87 -13.32 -9.31
N THR A 75 27.60 -12.88 -10.53
CA THR A 75 28.48 -13.13 -11.67
C THR A 75 29.78 -12.35 -11.53
N ASP A 76 30.79 -12.74 -12.30
CA ASP A 76 31.93 -11.87 -12.56
C ASP A 76 31.46 -10.58 -13.25
N PHE A 77 32.24 -9.51 -13.06
CA PHE A 77 31.98 -8.23 -13.69
C PHE A 77 32.65 -8.12 -15.06
N SER A 78 32.02 -7.34 -15.94
CA SER A 78 32.40 -7.16 -17.33
C SER A 78 32.35 -5.68 -17.71
N PRO A 79 33.27 -5.20 -18.58
CA PRO A 79 33.25 -3.82 -19.05
C PRO A 79 32.06 -3.49 -19.98
N THR A 80 31.29 -4.48 -20.45
CA THR A 80 30.12 -4.26 -21.30
C THR A 80 28.86 -4.91 -20.73
N PRO A 81 27.68 -4.24 -20.86
CA PRO A 81 26.40 -4.79 -20.43
C PRO A 81 26.04 -6.10 -21.14
N GLU A 82 26.40 -6.24 -22.42
CA GLU A 82 26.05 -7.41 -23.22
C GLU A 82 26.74 -8.67 -22.69
N ALA A 83 28.04 -8.58 -22.40
CA ALA A 83 28.79 -9.72 -21.87
C ALA A 83 28.37 -10.05 -20.42
N ALA A 84 28.07 -9.05 -19.59
CA ALA A 84 27.50 -9.27 -18.27
C ALA A 84 26.13 -9.99 -18.34
N ARG A 85 25.29 -9.63 -19.31
CA ARG A 85 23.98 -10.27 -19.53
C ARG A 85 24.13 -11.72 -19.99
N GLU A 86 25.08 -12.01 -20.87
CA GLU A 86 25.38 -13.39 -21.30
C GLU A 86 25.81 -14.27 -20.12
N GLU A 87 26.69 -13.76 -19.26
CA GLU A 87 27.15 -14.43 -18.04
C GLU A 87 26.01 -14.64 -17.04
N LEU A 88 25.19 -13.61 -16.81
CA LEU A 88 23.98 -13.71 -15.99
C LEU A 88 23.06 -14.81 -16.49
N PHE A 89 22.82 -14.89 -17.80
CA PHE A 89 21.93 -15.91 -18.36
C PHE A 89 22.53 -17.32 -18.27
N ALA A 90 23.84 -17.46 -18.42
CA ALA A 90 24.53 -18.73 -18.17
C ALA A 90 24.39 -19.16 -16.70
N ALA A 91 24.63 -18.25 -15.76
CA ALA A 91 24.49 -18.51 -14.33
C ALA A 91 23.04 -18.83 -13.91
N MET A 92 22.05 -18.10 -14.46
CA MET A 92 20.63 -18.40 -14.24
C MET A 92 20.25 -19.81 -14.73
N ARG A 93 20.76 -20.23 -15.91
CA ARG A 93 20.54 -21.59 -16.42
C ARG A 93 21.18 -22.64 -15.53
N SER A 94 22.39 -22.38 -15.02
CA SER A 94 23.06 -23.27 -14.07
C SER A 94 22.24 -23.42 -12.78
N ALA A 95 21.78 -22.32 -12.19
CA ALA A 95 20.93 -22.35 -10.99
C ALA A 95 19.60 -23.07 -11.24
N ALA A 96 18.98 -22.92 -12.42
CA ALA A 96 17.74 -23.61 -12.75
C ALA A 96 17.91 -25.13 -12.91
N GLN A 97 19.13 -25.62 -13.15
CA GLN A 97 19.46 -27.04 -13.29
C GLN A 97 20.06 -27.64 -12.02
N ALA A 98 20.44 -26.82 -11.05
CA ALA A 98 20.98 -27.24 -9.76
C ALA A 98 19.90 -27.95 -8.91
N LEU A 99 20.35 -28.72 -7.93
CA LEU A 99 19.43 -29.32 -6.97
C LEU A 99 18.87 -28.23 -6.06
N ALA A 100 17.64 -28.39 -5.57
CA ALA A 100 17.04 -27.41 -4.68
C ALA A 100 17.88 -27.20 -3.41
N GLU A 101 18.55 -28.25 -2.92
CA GLU A 101 19.42 -28.16 -1.75
C GLU A 101 20.67 -27.28 -1.97
N ASP A 102 21.10 -27.09 -3.22
CA ASP A 102 22.25 -26.24 -3.56
C ASP A 102 21.93 -24.75 -3.35
N HIS A 103 20.65 -24.38 -3.24
CA HIS A 103 20.21 -23.00 -3.00
C HIS A 103 20.00 -22.68 -1.51
N TYR A 104 20.12 -23.67 -0.63
CA TYR A 104 19.87 -23.48 0.79
C TYR A 104 20.97 -22.62 1.43
N GLN A 105 20.55 -21.68 2.27
CA GLN A 105 21.40 -20.65 2.87
C GLN A 105 21.95 -21.07 4.24
N GLY A 106 21.30 -22.03 4.90
CA GLY A 106 21.65 -22.54 6.22
C GLY A 106 21.09 -21.72 7.39
N ASP A 107 20.50 -20.55 7.13
CA ASP A 107 19.83 -19.70 8.12
C ASP A 107 18.31 -19.94 8.18
N GLU A 108 17.76 -20.75 7.28
CA GLU A 108 16.32 -20.97 7.19
C GLU A 108 15.77 -21.73 8.39
N LYS A 109 14.69 -21.21 8.98
CA LYS A 109 13.98 -21.82 10.10
C LYS A 109 12.54 -22.19 9.71
N GLY A 110 12.14 -23.42 10.03
CA GLY A 110 10.79 -23.91 9.78
C GLY A 110 10.58 -24.46 8.37
N GLN A 111 9.30 -24.63 8.00
CA GLN A 111 8.87 -25.07 6.67
C GLN A 111 8.31 -23.88 5.87
N PRO A 112 8.25 -23.97 4.53
CA PRO A 112 7.50 -23.02 3.72
C PRO A 112 6.06 -22.89 4.23
N VAL A 113 5.59 -21.64 4.35
CA VAL A 113 4.21 -21.36 4.75
C VAL A 113 3.30 -21.54 3.54
N ASP A 114 2.28 -22.38 3.67
CA ASP A 114 1.12 -22.36 2.78
C ASP A 114 0.04 -21.46 3.40
N PHE A 115 0.06 -20.19 3.02
CA PHE A 115 -0.76 -19.14 3.63
C PHE A 115 -2.27 -19.33 3.41
N PHE A 116 -2.65 -19.98 2.30
CA PHE A 116 -4.05 -20.17 1.91
C PHE A 116 -4.59 -21.57 2.27
N SER A 117 -3.74 -22.45 2.80
CA SER A 117 -4.19 -23.70 3.41
C SER A 117 -5.17 -23.42 4.56
N ARG A 118 -6.36 -24.03 4.48
CA ARG A 118 -7.42 -23.80 5.48
C ARG A 118 -7.03 -24.41 6.81
N LEU A 119 -7.00 -23.60 7.86
CA LEU A 119 -6.72 -24.05 9.24
C LEU A 119 -7.99 -24.45 10.00
N HIS A 120 -9.16 -23.98 9.55
CA HIS A 120 -10.44 -24.19 10.20
C HIS A 120 -11.54 -24.56 9.21
N ASP A 121 -12.63 -25.12 9.73
CA ASP A 121 -13.85 -25.42 8.97
C ASP A 121 -14.48 -24.15 8.38
N GLU A 122 -15.20 -24.31 7.27
CA GLU A 122 -15.77 -23.20 6.48
C GLU A 122 -16.64 -22.23 7.30
N GLY A 123 -17.38 -22.72 8.30
CA GLY A 123 -18.22 -21.89 9.16
C GLY A 123 -17.47 -20.93 10.08
N ARG A 124 -16.15 -21.12 10.27
CA ARG A 124 -15.28 -20.21 11.05
C ARG A 124 -14.51 -19.22 10.18
N LEU A 125 -14.49 -19.44 8.87
CA LEU A 125 -13.71 -18.62 7.95
C LEU A 125 -14.39 -17.26 7.72
N HIS A 126 -13.57 -16.22 7.61
CA HIS A 126 -14.05 -14.91 7.23
C HIS A 126 -14.60 -14.96 5.80
N PRO A 127 -15.79 -14.40 5.51
CA PRO A 127 -16.34 -14.39 4.15
C PRO A 127 -15.39 -13.81 3.11
N SER A 128 -14.67 -12.73 3.43
CA SER A 128 -13.67 -12.15 2.53
C SER A 128 -12.45 -13.05 2.31
N PHE A 129 -12.05 -13.85 3.30
CA PHE A 129 -11.00 -14.85 3.12
C PHE A 129 -11.47 -15.97 2.19
N VAL A 130 -12.71 -16.43 2.34
CA VAL A 130 -13.31 -17.42 1.43
C VAL A 130 -13.34 -16.89 -0.01
N GLN A 131 -13.73 -15.63 -0.21
CA GLN A 131 -13.69 -15.00 -1.54
C GLN A 131 -12.27 -14.93 -2.10
N LEU A 132 -11.30 -14.44 -1.32
CA LEU A 132 -9.89 -14.35 -1.75
C LEU A 132 -9.31 -15.73 -2.13
N SER A 133 -9.62 -16.77 -1.35
CA SER A 133 -9.07 -18.10 -1.54
C SER A 133 -9.74 -18.90 -2.67
N THR A 134 -11.02 -18.66 -2.98
CA THR A 134 -11.79 -19.50 -3.92
C THR A 134 -12.24 -18.81 -5.20
N ASN A 135 -12.44 -17.49 -5.19
CA ASN A 135 -12.95 -16.77 -6.35
C ASN A 135 -11.82 -16.45 -7.33
N GLU A 136 -12.04 -16.77 -8.60
CA GLU A 136 -11.09 -16.54 -9.69
C GLU A 136 -10.77 -15.06 -9.89
N GLY A 137 -11.74 -14.16 -9.62
CA GLY A 137 -11.53 -12.72 -9.69
C GLY A 137 -10.45 -12.18 -8.74
N TYR A 138 -10.05 -12.97 -7.73
CA TYR A 138 -8.96 -12.64 -6.80
C TYR A 138 -7.69 -13.49 -7.01
N SER A 139 -7.59 -14.26 -8.09
CA SER A 139 -6.38 -15.06 -8.36
C SER A 139 -5.10 -14.21 -8.47
N PRO A 140 -5.09 -12.98 -9.03
CA PRO A 140 -3.90 -12.13 -8.98
C PRO A 140 -3.50 -11.74 -7.55
N ALA A 141 -4.47 -11.32 -6.72
CA ALA A 141 -4.23 -10.98 -5.31
C ALA A 141 -3.71 -12.18 -4.51
N ARG A 142 -4.32 -13.36 -4.68
CA ARG A 142 -3.87 -14.60 -4.02
C ARG A 142 -2.42 -14.94 -4.38
N ASN A 143 -2.11 -14.90 -5.67
CA ASN A 143 -0.81 -15.34 -6.18
C ASN A 143 0.33 -14.33 -5.93
N ILE A 144 0.04 -13.04 -5.70
CA ILE A 144 1.06 -12.06 -5.26
C ILE A 144 1.30 -12.12 -3.73
N ILE A 145 0.27 -12.44 -2.94
CA ILE A 145 0.38 -12.60 -1.48
C ILE A 145 1.19 -13.86 -1.12
N GLU A 146 1.05 -14.94 -1.87
CA GLU A 146 1.72 -16.20 -1.56
C GLU A 146 3.27 -16.08 -1.42
N PRO A 147 4.02 -15.55 -2.40
CA PRO A 147 5.48 -15.37 -2.24
C PRO A 147 5.83 -14.35 -1.16
N MET A 148 5.02 -13.30 -0.97
CA MET A 148 5.20 -12.30 0.09
C MET A 148 5.16 -12.94 1.48
N MET A 149 4.21 -13.86 1.70
CA MET A 149 4.00 -14.49 3.01
C MET A 149 5.11 -15.48 3.40
N ARG A 150 5.95 -15.92 2.46
CA ARG A 150 7.11 -16.76 2.78
C ARG A 150 8.20 -15.97 3.53
N TRP A 151 8.27 -14.67 3.24
CA TRP A 151 9.13 -13.71 3.92
C TRP A 151 8.53 -13.14 5.21
N TYR A 152 7.20 -13.13 5.31
CA TYR A 152 6.53 -12.61 6.49
C TYR A 152 6.73 -13.55 7.69
N GLU A 153 7.42 -13.06 8.72
CA GLU A 153 7.59 -13.80 9.98
C GLU A 153 6.43 -13.51 10.94
N ASP A 154 5.62 -14.53 11.22
CA ASP A 154 4.51 -14.46 12.19
C ASP A 154 5.04 -14.64 13.63
N ALA A 155 5.55 -13.54 14.21
CA ALA A 155 6.22 -13.55 15.52
C ALA A 155 5.34 -14.09 16.66
N ASP A 156 4.02 -13.84 16.61
CA ASP A 156 3.07 -14.28 17.64
C ASP A 156 2.33 -15.58 17.26
N GLY A 157 2.59 -16.12 16.05
CA GLY A 157 2.01 -17.36 15.54
C GLY A 157 0.50 -17.32 15.28
N ASN A 158 -0.11 -16.13 15.27
CA ASN A 158 -1.56 -15.95 15.15
C ASN A 158 -2.00 -15.21 13.88
N PHE A 159 -1.05 -14.69 13.10
CA PHE A 159 -1.35 -13.88 11.92
C PHE A 159 -2.21 -14.65 10.93
N ILE A 160 -1.78 -15.87 10.58
CA ILE A 160 -2.47 -16.70 9.58
C ILE A 160 -3.86 -17.09 10.08
N GLU A 161 -3.98 -17.56 11.32
CA GLU A 161 -5.29 -17.90 11.90
C GLU A 161 -6.23 -16.70 11.91
N GLN A 162 -5.77 -15.54 12.34
CA GLN A 162 -6.60 -14.33 12.40
C GLN A 162 -6.98 -13.85 11.01
N PHE A 163 -6.06 -13.90 10.05
CA PHE A 163 -6.34 -13.56 8.65
C PHE A 163 -7.47 -14.41 8.08
N GLN A 164 -7.49 -15.71 8.39
CA GLN A 164 -8.52 -16.63 7.93
C GLN A 164 -9.87 -16.45 8.65
N THR A 165 -9.91 -15.85 9.84
CA THR A 165 -11.09 -15.89 10.73
C THR A 165 -11.63 -14.51 11.10
N THR A 166 -10.97 -13.79 12.02
CA THR A 166 -11.56 -12.63 12.72
C THR A 166 -10.84 -11.32 12.44
N GLY A 167 -9.62 -11.37 11.89
CA GLY A 167 -8.74 -10.23 11.70
C GLY A 167 -8.47 -9.89 10.23
N PHE A 168 -9.30 -10.35 9.28
CA PHE A 168 -9.04 -10.21 7.84
C PHE A 168 -8.60 -8.79 7.43
N ASP A 169 -9.40 -7.77 7.77
CA ASP A 169 -9.13 -6.38 7.38
C ASP A 169 -7.84 -5.83 8.00
N GLN A 170 -7.64 -6.07 9.31
CA GLN A 170 -6.42 -5.69 10.03
C GLN A 170 -5.18 -6.34 9.40
N ARG A 171 -5.26 -7.62 9.05
CA ARG A 171 -4.14 -8.35 8.48
C ARG A 171 -3.87 -7.95 7.02
N ILE A 172 -4.90 -7.59 6.24
CA ILE A 172 -4.69 -6.95 4.93
C ILE A 172 -4.00 -5.61 5.04
N TRP A 173 -4.38 -4.80 6.04
CA TRP A 173 -3.72 -3.54 6.28
C TRP A 173 -2.23 -3.71 6.60
N GLU A 174 -1.91 -4.68 7.47
CA GLU A 174 -0.53 -5.01 7.81
C GLU A 174 0.25 -5.57 6.61
N LEU A 175 -0.35 -6.42 5.76
CA LEU A 175 0.32 -6.88 4.53
C LEU A 175 0.59 -5.74 3.56
N TYR A 176 -0.32 -4.77 3.45
CA TYR A 176 -0.11 -3.59 2.62
C TYR A 176 1.06 -2.77 3.15
N LEU A 177 1.10 -2.50 4.46
CA LEU A 177 2.19 -1.77 5.10
C LEU A 177 3.52 -2.50 4.96
N TYR A 178 3.53 -3.81 5.12
CA TYR A 178 4.70 -4.65 4.91
C TYR A 178 5.25 -4.48 3.49
N ALA A 179 4.41 -4.66 2.46
CA ALA A 179 4.82 -4.52 1.07
C ALA A 179 5.27 -3.10 0.72
N MET A 180 4.55 -2.09 1.22
CA MET A 180 4.85 -0.67 1.00
C MET A 180 6.17 -0.25 1.63
N LEU A 181 6.45 -0.66 2.88
CA LEU A 181 7.71 -0.34 3.55
C LEU A 181 8.90 -1.01 2.87
N ILE A 182 8.76 -2.27 2.44
CA ILE A 182 9.80 -2.97 1.68
C ILE A 182 10.06 -2.26 0.35
N GLU A 183 9.02 -1.91 -0.41
CA GLU A 183 9.15 -1.18 -1.67
C GLU A 183 9.77 0.22 -1.48
N ALA A 184 9.48 0.88 -0.35
CA ALA A 184 10.09 2.16 0.04
C ALA A 184 11.57 2.02 0.49
N GLY A 185 12.14 0.82 0.45
CA GLY A 185 13.56 0.58 0.71
C GLY A 185 13.90 0.33 2.18
N PHE A 186 12.93 -0.05 3.02
CA PHE A 186 13.20 -0.47 4.39
C PHE A 186 13.49 -1.97 4.48
N VAL A 187 14.30 -2.35 5.46
CA VAL A 187 14.26 -3.69 6.07
C VAL A 187 13.46 -3.64 7.35
N LEU A 188 12.75 -4.72 7.64
CA LEU A 188 11.84 -4.81 8.78
C LEU A 188 12.42 -5.77 9.82
N SER A 189 12.76 -5.24 10.99
CA SER A 189 13.20 -6.06 12.12
C SER A 189 12.01 -6.65 12.87
N ARG A 190 12.12 -7.93 13.23
CA ARG A 190 11.15 -8.67 14.04
C ARG A 190 11.68 -9.03 15.42
N GLU A 191 12.81 -8.44 15.84
CA GLU A 191 13.35 -8.65 17.19
C GLU A 191 12.46 -8.06 18.30
N LYS A 192 11.57 -7.12 17.94
CA LYS A 192 10.62 -6.46 18.81
C LYS A 192 9.22 -6.57 18.19
N ASN A 193 8.23 -6.96 18.98
CA ASN A 193 6.86 -7.17 18.50
C ASN A 193 5.97 -5.92 18.60
N VAL A 194 6.51 -4.79 19.07
CA VAL A 194 5.78 -3.52 19.22
C VAL A 194 6.68 -2.32 18.88
N PRO A 195 6.20 -1.31 18.15
CA PRO A 195 4.96 -1.33 17.38
C PRO A 195 5.03 -2.35 16.23
N ASP A 196 3.93 -2.52 15.49
CA ASP A 196 3.77 -3.59 14.48
C ASP A 196 4.92 -3.68 13.45
N PHE A 197 5.58 -2.56 13.11
CA PHE A 197 6.78 -2.54 12.27
C PHE A 197 7.91 -1.71 12.86
N CYS A 198 9.10 -2.31 12.93
CA CYS A 198 10.37 -1.66 13.23
C CYS A 198 11.21 -1.61 11.95
N ALA A 199 11.16 -0.48 11.23
CA ALA A 199 11.75 -0.35 9.91
C ALA A 199 13.10 0.39 9.98
N ALA A 200 14.08 -0.04 9.18
CA ALA A 200 15.36 0.63 9.01
C ALA A 200 15.68 0.79 7.52
N GLY A 201 16.06 1.99 7.11
CA GLY A 201 16.35 2.32 5.71
C GLY A 201 17.49 3.31 5.59
N LEU A 202 17.70 3.83 4.38
CA LEU A 202 18.79 4.79 4.10
C LEU A 202 18.66 6.09 4.91
N PHE A 203 17.43 6.55 5.14
CA PHE A 203 17.14 7.80 5.85
C PHE A 203 16.97 7.62 7.37
N GLY A 204 17.26 6.43 7.90
CA GLY A 204 17.19 6.13 9.33
C GLY A 204 16.12 5.09 9.68
N GLU A 205 15.71 5.09 10.94
CA GLU A 205 14.71 4.16 11.47
C GLU A 205 13.32 4.80 11.53
N LEU A 206 12.28 4.00 11.27
CA LEU A 206 10.87 4.40 11.31
C LEU A 206 10.06 3.33 12.04
N TYR A 207 9.25 3.74 13.02
CA TYR A 207 8.41 2.84 13.79
C TYR A 207 6.94 3.07 13.45
N VAL A 208 6.25 2.02 13.03
CA VAL A 208 4.89 2.10 12.49
C VAL A 208 3.95 1.20 13.30
N GLU A 209 2.89 1.78 13.84
CA GLU A 209 1.78 1.03 14.43
C GLU A 209 0.61 0.98 13.45
N ALA A 210 0.13 -0.22 13.12
CA ALA A 210 -1.02 -0.45 12.28
C ALA A 210 -2.33 -0.28 13.06
N VAL A 211 -3.22 0.54 12.53
CA VAL A 211 -4.49 0.92 13.13
C VAL A 211 -5.60 0.75 12.11
N THR A 212 -6.67 0.05 12.49
CA THR A 212 -7.89 0.01 11.69
C THR A 212 -9.06 0.64 12.43
N VAL A 213 -9.93 1.31 11.68
CA VAL A 213 -11.25 1.72 12.14
C VAL A 213 -12.24 0.64 11.74
N GLY A 214 -12.67 -0.17 12.70
CA GLY A 214 -13.64 -1.25 12.45
C GLY A 214 -15.10 -0.79 12.43
N PRO A 215 -16.04 -1.69 12.06
CA PRO A 215 -17.47 -1.42 12.13
C PRO A 215 -17.92 -1.16 13.57
N THR A 216 -19.00 -0.41 13.72
CA THR A 216 -19.61 -0.21 15.05
C THR A 216 -20.36 -1.48 15.42
N THR A 217 -20.09 -2.08 16.58
CA THR A 217 -20.79 -3.27 17.05
C THR A 217 -21.60 -2.99 18.32
N ARG A 218 -22.75 -3.65 18.45
CA ARG A 218 -23.58 -3.64 19.66
C ARG A 218 -24.01 -5.07 19.95
N ASN A 219 -23.64 -5.58 21.13
CA ASN A 219 -23.91 -6.97 21.54
C ASN A 219 -23.45 -8.03 20.52
N GLY A 220 -22.31 -7.81 19.87
CA GLY A 220 -21.76 -8.72 18.87
C GLY A 220 -22.35 -8.59 17.46
N THR A 221 -23.32 -7.70 17.25
CA THR A 221 -23.90 -7.44 15.92
C THR A 221 -23.38 -6.14 15.34
N ILE A 222 -23.04 -6.13 14.05
CA ILE A 222 -22.66 -4.92 13.32
C ILE A 222 -23.87 -3.99 13.22
N VAL A 223 -23.68 -2.74 13.63
CA VAL A 223 -24.65 -1.66 13.47
C VAL A 223 -24.37 -0.99 12.12
N PRO A 224 -25.38 -0.84 11.25
CA PRO A 224 -25.22 -0.13 9.99
C PRO A 224 -24.65 1.28 10.21
N PRO A 225 -23.77 1.76 9.32
CA PRO A 225 -23.35 3.16 9.36
C PRO A 225 -24.56 4.09 9.11
N PRO A 226 -24.47 5.37 9.50
CA PRO A 226 -25.44 6.37 9.08
C PRO A 226 -25.62 6.41 7.55
N PRO A 227 -26.80 6.80 7.05
CA PRO A 227 -27.02 6.98 5.61
C PRO A 227 -26.09 8.05 5.06
N THR A 228 -25.74 7.92 3.79
CA THR A 228 -24.84 8.83 3.05
C THR A 228 -25.38 9.12 1.64
N ASP A 229 -26.69 9.00 1.45
CA ASP A 229 -27.34 8.98 0.13
C ASP A 229 -27.52 10.41 -0.42
N THR A 230 -27.72 11.38 0.48
CA THR A 230 -27.82 12.81 0.15
C THR A 230 -26.53 13.57 0.48
N PRO A 231 -26.28 14.74 -0.17
CA PRO A 231 -25.16 15.60 0.18
C PRO A 231 -25.14 16.00 1.66
N GLU A 232 -26.30 16.28 2.26
CA GLU A 232 -26.44 16.66 3.66
C GLU A 232 -26.09 15.51 4.60
N GLU A 233 -26.55 14.30 4.29
CA GLU A 233 -26.23 13.09 5.04
C GLU A 233 -24.73 12.75 4.96
N LEU A 234 -24.15 12.78 3.76
CA LEU A 234 -22.71 12.60 3.57
C LEU A 234 -21.92 13.66 4.33
N ASN A 235 -22.36 14.92 4.31
CA ASN A 235 -21.71 16.00 5.05
C ASN A 235 -21.71 15.72 6.55
N ARG A 236 -22.87 15.36 7.13
CA ARG A 236 -22.97 14.98 8.55
C ARG A 236 -22.11 13.76 8.87
N PHE A 237 -22.12 12.73 8.02
CA PHE A 237 -21.28 11.55 8.19
C PHE A 237 -19.79 11.90 8.27
N LEU A 238 -19.30 12.75 7.36
CA LEU A 238 -17.89 13.16 7.30
C LEU A 238 -17.50 14.18 8.37
N LYS A 239 -18.40 15.09 8.76
CA LYS A 239 -18.11 16.14 9.76
C LYS A 239 -18.25 15.66 11.19
N ASP A 240 -19.18 14.75 11.46
CA ASP A 240 -19.61 14.43 12.82
C ASP A 240 -19.36 12.97 13.20
N TYR A 241 -19.64 12.00 12.30
CA TYR A 241 -19.56 10.58 12.62
C TYR A 241 -18.15 10.01 12.49
N MET A 242 -17.52 10.15 11.31
CA MET A 242 -16.21 9.55 11.03
C MET A 242 -15.06 10.10 11.88
N PRO A 243 -15.00 11.40 12.20
CA PRO A 243 -13.99 11.93 13.11
C PRO A 243 -14.02 11.27 14.49
N ILE A 244 -15.20 10.91 15.01
CA ILE A 244 -15.35 10.17 16.27
C ILE A 244 -14.71 8.78 16.16
N LYS A 245 -14.91 8.09 15.02
CA LYS A 245 -14.36 6.75 14.80
C LYS A 245 -12.83 6.77 14.65
N PHE A 246 -12.29 7.68 13.85
CA PHE A 246 -10.85 7.90 13.75
C PHE A 246 -10.25 8.28 15.10
N GLY A 247 -10.89 9.20 15.82
CA GLY A 247 -10.44 9.64 17.12
C GLY A 247 -10.40 8.53 18.16
N SER A 248 -11.42 7.67 18.20
CA SER A 248 -11.42 6.51 19.09
C SER A 248 -10.25 5.56 18.80
N ALA A 249 -9.97 5.27 17.53
CA ALA A 249 -8.89 4.37 17.12
C ALA A 249 -7.51 4.96 17.44
N LEU A 250 -7.25 6.20 17.00
CA LEU A 250 -5.97 6.88 17.22
C LEU A 250 -5.69 7.13 18.70
N TYR A 251 -6.70 7.59 19.47
CA TYR A 251 -6.53 7.85 20.90
C TYR A 251 -6.25 6.57 21.69
N SER A 252 -6.86 5.45 21.31
CA SER A 252 -6.60 4.15 21.95
C SER A 252 -5.16 3.70 21.73
N LYS A 253 -4.59 3.97 20.55
CA LYS A 253 -3.18 3.67 20.23
C LYS A 253 -2.22 4.66 20.86
N LEU A 254 -2.56 5.95 20.93
CA LEU A 254 -1.77 6.96 21.64
C LEU A 254 -1.54 6.57 23.11
N LYS A 255 -2.57 6.03 23.78
CA LYS A 255 -2.48 5.56 25.17
C LYS A 255 -1.53 4.39 25.40
N LYS A 256 -1.09 3.69 24.34
CA LYS A 256 -0.12 2.60 24.46
C LYS A 256 1.30 3.09 24.69
N LYS A 257 1.57 4.37 24.44
CA LYS A 257 2.85 5.03 24.73
C LYS A 257 4.07 4.31 24.17
N TYR A 258 3.98 3.87 22.92
CA TYR A 258 5.06 3.08 22.30
C TYR A 258 6.43 3.78 22.30
N TRP A 259 6.47 5.11 22.35
CA TRP A 259 7.69 5.92 22.47
C TRP A 259 8.44 5.75 23.81
N GLU A 260 7.81 5.14 24.83
CA GLU A 260 8.47 4.80 26.11
C GLU A 260 9.33 3.53 25.98
N HIS A 261 9.16 2.73 24.91
CA HIS A 261 10.04 1.59 24.66
C HIS A 261 11.44 2.05 24.23
N SER A 262 12.47 1.43 24.80
CA SER A 262 13.87 1.82 24.58
C SER A 262 14.32 1.78 23.13
N HIS A 263 13.73 0.91 22.31
CA HIS A 263 14.06 0.82 20.88
C HIS A 263 13.34 1.87 20.02
N VAL A 264 12.24 2.46 20.49
CA VAL A 264 11.47 3.51 19.78
C VAL A 264 11.88 4.92 20.24
N ASN A 265 12.30 5.07 21.49
CA ASN A 265 12.62 6.35 22.09
C ASN A 265 13.64 7.15 21.26
N GLY A 266 13.33 8.43 21.02
CA GLY A 266 14.18 9.33 20.24
C GLY A 266 14.14 9.12 18.72
N LYS A 267 13.21 8.29 18.21
CA LYS A 267 13.09 7.96 16.79
C LYS A 267 11.68 8.29 16.25
N PRO A 268 11.53 8.50 14.93
CA PRO A 268 10.22 8.76 14.34
C PRO A 268 9.22 7.63 14.59
N PHE A 269 8.05 7.98 15.13
CA PHE A 269 6.96 7.05 15.41
C PHE A 269 5.68 7.51 14.72
N VAL A 270 5.06 6.63 13.92
CA VAL A 270 3.87 6.95 13.14
C VAL A 270 2.72 5.99 13.42
N LEU A 271 1.50 6.53 13.36
CA LEU A 271 0.28 5.73 13.39
C LEU A 271 -0.22 5.57 11.95
N ALA A 272 -0.32 4.33 11.48
CA ALA A 272 -0.80 4.00 10.15
C ALA A 272 -2.26 3.56 10.21
N ILE A 273 -3.17 4.44 9.79
CA ILE A 273 -4.61 4.23 9.95
C ILE A 273 -5.34 3.95 8.65
N ALA A 274 -6.19 2.92 8.67
CA ALA A 274 -7.05 2.54 7.56
C ALA A 274 -8.52 2.41 8.02
N ASP A 275 -9.45 2.81 7.15
CA ASP A 275 -10.89 2.75 7.43
C ASP A 275 -11.53 1.47 6.87
N PHE A 276 -11.98 0.58 7.76
CA PHE A 276 -12.75 -0.63 7.44
C PHE A 276 -14.11 -0.59 8.15
N SER A 277 -14.64 0.62 8.39
CA SER A 277 -15.85 0.79 9.20
C SER A 277 -17.13 0.36 8.49
N SER A 278 -17.09 0.35 7.16
CA SER A 278 -18.14 -0.18 6.28
C SER A 278 -17.58 -0.48 4.89
N SER A 279 -18.36 -1.17 4.07
CA SER A 279 -18.08 -1.34 2.63
C SER A 279 -17.80 0.02 1.98
N MET A 280 -16.77 0.06 1.13
CA MET A 280 -16.35 1.26 0.38
C MET A 280 -16.00 2.50 1.23
N SER A 281 -15.83 2.35 2.55
CA SER A 281 -15.60 3.47 3.48
C SER A 281 -14.40 4.33 3.11
N MET A 282 -13.29 3.70 2.69
CA MET A 282 -12.06 4.38 2.23
C MET A 282 -12.24 5.31 1.01
N VAL A 283 -13.31 5.16 0.23
CA VAL A 283 -13.58 6.02 -0.95
C VAL A 283 -13.93 7.45 -0.52
N ARG A 284 -14.42 7.64 0.71
CA ARG A 284 -15.06 8.90 1.12
C ARG A 284 -14.48 9.50 2.41
N SER A 285 -13.90 8.68 3.29
CA SER A 285 -13.59 9.09 4.67
C SER A 285 -12.30 9.89 4.87
N GLN A 286 -11.45 10.04 3.86
CA GLN A 286 -10.16 10.75 3.98
C GLN A 286 -10.33 12.19 4.53
N SER A 287 -11.29 12.96 3.99
CA SER A 287 -11.53 14.35 4.42
C SER A 287 -11.94 14.45 5.90
N ALA A 288 -12.58 13.40 6.46
CA ALA A 288 -12.94 13.34 7.86
C ALA A 288 -11.72 13.09 8.76
N LEU A 289 -10.75 12.31 8.29
CA LEU A 289 -9.47 12.10 8.97
C LEU A 289 -8.68 13.41 9.03
N GLU A 290 -8.47 14.09 7.89
CA GLU A 290 -7.76 15.38 7.82
C GLU A 290 -8.37 16.43 8.76
N ARG A 291 -9.71 16.55 8.72
CA ARG A 291 -10.49 17.40 9.64
C ARG A 291 -10.17 17.08 11.09
N TYR A 292 -10.17 15.79 11.46
CA TYR A 292 -9.92 15.35 12.83
C TYR A 292 -8.48 15.57 13.28
N LEU A 293 -7.49 15.33 12.41
CA LEU A 293 -6.07 15.38 12.77
C LEU A 293 -5.62 16.78 13.17
N TRP A 294 -5.93 17.78 12.34
CA TRP A 294 -5.56 19.17 12.63
C TRP A 294 -6.65 19.95 13.36
N GLY A 295 -7.92 19.50 13.30
CA GLY A 295 -9.05 20.14 13.95
C GLY A 295 -9.47 21.44 13.29
N TYR A 296 -9.52 21.44 11.96
CA TYR A 296 -9.96 22.56 11.12
C TYR A 296 -10.83 22.05 9.97
N GLU A 297 -11.69 22.94 9.46
CA GLU A 297 -12.33 22.80 8.16
C GLU A 297 -11.97 23.96 7.24
N TYR A 298 -12.01 23.72 5.93
CA TYR A 298 -11.53 24.65 4.91
C TYR A 298 -12.64 25.04 3.93
N PRO A 299 -13.63 25.86 4.34
CA PRO A 299 -14.56 26.47 3.41
C PRO A 299 -13.82 27.19 2.28
N ALA A 300 -14.21 26.85 1.06
CA ALA A 300 -13.70 27.44 -0.17
C ALA A 300 -14.75 28.37 -0.77
N ALA A 301 -14.33 29.55 -1.23
CA ALA A 301 -15.14 30.48 -2.01
C ALA A 301 -14.28 31.07 -3.13
N LEU A 302 -14.91 31.50 -4.22
CA LEU A 302 -14.24 32.29 -5.26
C LEU A 302 -14.52 33.78 -5.01
N ASP A 303 -13.50 34.61 -5.14
CA ASP A 303 -13.68 36.07 -5.10
C ASP A 303 -14.20 36.63 -6.42
N SER A 304 -14.36 37.96 -6.48
CA SER A 304 -14.85 38.66 -7.68
C SER A 304 -13.93 38.55 -8.90
N GLU A 305 -12.67 38.16 -8.70
CA GLU A 305 -11.67 37.94 -9.75
C GLU A 305 -11.54 36.45 -10.13
N GLY A 306 -12.36 35.58 -9.51
CA GLY A 306 -12.35 34.13 -9.75
C GLY A 306 -11.21 33.40 -9.06
N LYS A 307 -10.54 34.03 -8.09
CA LYS A 307 -9.48 33.41 -7.30
C LYS A 307 -10.05 32.68 -6.10
N LEU A 308 -9.47 31.51 -5.80
CA LEU A 308 -9.84 30.72 -4.65
C LEU A 308 -9.41 31.38 -3.33
N ILE A 309 -10.38 31.58 -2.43
CA ILE A 309 -10.18 32.00 -1.05
C ILE A 309 -10.58 30.85 -0.14
N ILE A 310 -9.66 30.44 0.73
CA ILE A 310 -9.88 29.43 1.77
C ILE A 310 -9.84 30.14 3.12
N SER A 311 -10.89 29.96 3.93
CA SER A 311 -10.99 30.55 5.27
C SER A 311 -11.03 29.47 6.34
N PRO A 312 -9.88 29.04 6.92
CA PRO A 312 -9.84 27.97 7.90
C PRO A 312 -10.74 28.25 9.11
N VAL A 313 -11.62 27.32 9.42
CA VAL A 313 -12.49 27.38 10.60
C VAL A 313 -12.07 26.29 11.57
N ARG A 314 -11.78 26.69 12.81
CA ARG A 314 -11.36 25.75 13.86
C ARG A 314 -12.54 24.90 14.30
N VAL A 315 -12.29 23.60 14.44
CA VAL A 315 -13.24 22.63 14.98
C VAL A 315 -12.74 22.19 16.35
N GLU A 316 -13.58 22.32 17.37
CA GLU A 316 -13.23 21.94 18.75
C GLU A 316 -13.71 20.54 19.11
N THR A 317 -14.90 20.16 18.64
CA THR A 317 -15.52 18.87 19.00
C THR A 317 -16.33 18.28 17.85
N HIS A 318 -16.50 16.97 17.88
CA HIS A 318 -17.40 16.21 17.01
C HIS A 318 -18.45 15.50 17.86
N GLN A 319 -19.71 15.45 17.40
CA GLN A 319 -20.80 14.82 18.15
C GLN A 319 -21.74 14.06 17.22
N TRP A 320 -22.09 12.83 17.59
CA TRP A 320 -23.08 12.04 16.86
C TRP A 320 -24.17 11.52 17.78
N GLY A 321 -25.41 11.99 17.55
CA GLY A 321 -26.55 11.70 18.41
C GLY A 321 -26.30 12.17 19.85
N ASP A 322 -26.75 11.37 20.81
CA ASP A 322 -26.64 11.70 22.25
C ASP A 322 -25.28 11.33 22.86
N LYS A 323 -24.28 10.97 22.04
CA LYS A 323 -22.94 10.66 22.55
C LYS A 323 -22.25 11.92 23.05
N THR A 324 -21.42 11.77 24.10
CA THR A 324 -20.55 12.84 24.58
C THR A 324 -19.68 13.38 23.43
N PRO A 325 -19.56 14.71 23.27
CA PRO A 325 -18.67 15.29 22.26
C PRO A 325 -17.22 14.82 22.40
N VAL A 326 -16.60 14.47 21.28
CA VAL A 326 -15.19 14.05 21.20
C VAL A 326 -14.34 15.25 20.78
N PRO A 327 -13.24 15.57 21.48
CA PRO A 327 -12.33 16.65 21.09
C PRO A 327 -11.73 16.42 19.70
N SER A 328 -11.66 17.48 18.91
CA SER A 328 -11.02 17.52 17.59
C SER A 328 -9.57 17.99 17.69
N GLY A 329 -8.77 17.69 16.66
CA GLY A 329 -7.34 18.04 16.60
C GLY A 329 -6.48 17.05 17.35
N PHE A 330 -6.33 15.84 16.81
CA PHE A 330 -5.45 14.80 17.36
C PHE A 330 -4.04 15.33 17.69
N PHE A 331 -3.43 16.11 16.78
CA PHE A 331 -2.09 16.67 16.95
C PHE A 331 -1.98 17.79 18.01
N ARG A 332 -3.10 18.14 18.67
CA ARG A 332 -3.14 19.07 19.81
C ARG A 332 -3.30 18.34 21.14
N LEU A 333 -3.47 17.01 21.13
CA LEU A 333 -3.52 16.23 22.37
C LEU A 333 -2.14 16.25 23.05
N PRO A 334 -2.05 16.29 24.39
CA PRO A 334 -0.77 16.45 25.10
C PRO A 334 0.32 15.44 24.69
N ASP A 335 -0.04 14.16 24.64
CA ASP A 335 0.91 13.08 24.30
C ASP A 335 1.12 12.92 22.78
N SER A 336 0.34 13.62 21.94
CA SER A 336 0.48 13.50 20.48
C SER A 336 1.83 14.00 19.97
N ARG A 337 2.55 14.84 20.74
CA ARG A 337 3.92 15.29 20.43
C ARG A 337 4.92 14.15 20.23
N HIS A 338 4.63 12.95 20.74
CA HIS A 338 5.45 11.75 20.54
C HIS A 338 5.11 10.97 19.25
N VAL A 339 4.09 11.40 18.51
CA VAL A 339 3.73 10.86 17.19
C VAL A 339 4.24 11.82 16.13
N SER A 340 5.14 11.37 15.28
CA SER A 340 5.77 12.15 14.21
C SER A 340 4.79 12.48 13.09
N ALA A 341 3.96 11.52 12.70
CA ALA A 341 2.97 11.67 11.65
C ALA A 341 1.85 10.62 11.79
N VAL A 342 0.73 10.86 11.10
CA VAL A 342 -0.27 9.84 10.81
C VAL A 342 -0.22 9.54 9.33
N ILE A 343 -0.24 8.26 8.95
CA ILE A 343 -0.28 7.86 7.54
C ILE A 343 -1.60 7.14 7.22
N SER A 344 -2.14 7.36 6.03
CA SER A 344 -3.35 6.69 5.54
C SER A 344 -3.35 6.56 4.02
N THR A 345 -4.07 5.59 3.49
CA THR A 345 -4.35 5.47 2.06
C THR A 345 -5.82 5.12 1.84
N ASN A 346 -6.35 5.49 0.68
CA ASN A 346 -7.67 5.04 0.22
C ASN A 346 -7.61 3.69 -0.54
N ALA A 347 -6.42 3.14 -0.75
CA ALA A 347 -6.20 2.01 -1.63
C ALA A 347 -5.77 0.74 -0.90
N GLY A 348 -5.43 0.78 0.39
CA GLY A 348 -4.88 -0.32 1.20
C GLY A 348 -5.82 -1.49 1.48
N THR A 349 -6.46 -2.03 0.44
CA THR A 349 -7.41 -3.15 0.46
C THR A 349 -6.98 -4.24 -0.51
N ILE A 350 -7.67 -5.38 -0.53
CA ILE A 350 -7.44 -6.48 -1.49
C ILE A 350 -7.40 -6.01 -2.94
N ALA A 351 -8.16 -4.97 -3.30
CA ALA A 351 -8.16 -4.43 -4.66
C ALA A 351 -6.76 -3.99 -5.11
N LYS A 352 -5.93 -3.41 -4.22
CA LYS A 352 -4.53 -3.05 -4.51
C LYS A 352 -3.68 -4.27 -4.82
N PHE A 353 -3.81 -5.32 -4.01
CA PHE A 353 -3.13 -6.60 -4.25
C PHE A 353 -3.55 -7.19 -5.59
N ASN A 354 -4.82 -7.07 -5.97
CA ASN A 354 -5.30 -7.59 -7.25
C ASN A 354 -4.71 -6.80 -8.43
N ARG A 355 -4.68 -5.45 -8.33
CA ARG A 355 -4.08 -4.60 -9.37
C ARG A 355 -2.58 -4.84 -9.54
N LEU A 356 -1.83 -4.87 -8.43
CA LEU A 356 -0.40 -5.15 -8.45
C LEU A 356 -0.11 -6.61 -8.85
N GLY A 357 -0.99 -7.55 -8.51
CA GLY A 357 -0.95 -8.92 -9.00
C GLY A 357 -1.08 -8.98 -10.52
N ILE A 358 -2.03 -8.26 -11.10
CA ILE A 358 -2.20 -8.15 -12.57
C ILE A 358 -0.95 -7.55 -13.22
N LEU A 359 -0.42 -6.44 -12.67
CA LEU A 359 0.82 -5.82 -13.15
C LEU A 359 2.03 -6.76 -13.08
N GLY A 360 2.13 -7.55 -12.00
CA GLY A 360 3.14 -8.58 -11.81
C GLY A 360 2.90 -9.85 -12.64
N LYS A 361 1.86 -9.89 -13.47
CA LYS A 361 1.43 -11.06 -14.26
C LYS A 361 1.19 -12.31 -13.39
N PHE A 362 0.58 -12.10 -12.22
CA PHE A 362 0.09 -13.15 -11.32
C PHE A 362 -1.38 -13.47 -11.62
N GLY A 363 -1.85 -14.63 -11.13
CA GLY A 363 -3.21 -15.12 -11.34
C GLY A 363 -3.36 -15.91 -12.64
N SER A 364 -4.61 -16.12 -13.06
CA SER A 364 -4.93 -16.94 -14.24
C SER A 364 -4.79 -16.25 -15.59
N GLY A 365 -4.56 -14.94 -15.62
CA GLY A 365 -4.65 -14.12 -16.83
C GLY A 365 -6.09 -13.86 -17.31
N GLN A 366 -7.12 -14.35 -16.60
CA GLN A 366 -8.53 -14.20 -16.98
C GLN A 366 -9.30 -13.15 -16.16
N VAL A 367 -8.57 -12.27 -15.47
CA VAL A 367 -9.15 -11.21 -14.63
C VAL A 367 -8.88 -9.86 -15.29
N LEU A 368 -9.95 -9.18 -15.71
CA LEU A 368 -9.89 -7.79 -16.16
C LEU A 368 -10.20 -6.88 -14.97
N ALA A 369 -9.35 -5.89 -14.73
CA ALA A 369 -9.56 -4.89 -13.70
C ALA A 369 -9.68 -3.48 -14.30
N ILE A 370 -10.72 -2.75 -13.89
CA ILE A 370 -10.93 -1.35 -14.25
C ILE A 370 -10.89 -0.54 -12.97
N ARG A 371 -9.98 0.43 -12.90
CA ARG A 371 -9.87 1.36 -11.78
C ARG A 371 -10.40 2.72 -12.20
N GLU A 372 -11.29 3.28 -11.41
CA GLU A 372 -11.85 4.61 -11.65
C GLU A 372 -11.91 5.39 -10.34
N GLY A 373 -11.78 6.71 -10.42
CA GLY A 373 -11.73 7.51 -9.22
C GLY A 373 -11.39 8.97 -9.44
N ARG A 374 -11.04 9.62 -8.33
CA ARG A 374 -10.65 11.03 -8.27
C ARG A 374 -9.15 11.12 -8.02
N MET A 375 -8.51 12.11 -8.61
CA MET A 375 -7.10 12.44 -8.39
C MET A 375 -6.92 13.94 -8.17
N VAL A 376 -5.80 14.30 -7.56
CA VAL A 376 -5.42 15.71 -7.35
C VAL A 376 -5.43 16.49 -8.67
N ASP A 377 -6.05 17.67 -8.64
CA ASP A 377 -5.85 18.70 -9.66
C ASP A 377 -4.83 19.71 -9.15
N HIS A 378 -3.68 19.78 -9.81
CA HIS A 378 -2.56 20.66 -9.44
C HIS A 378 -2.76 22.11 -9.89
N ASN A 379 -3.88 22.44 -10.55
CA ASN A 379 -4.24 23.83 -10.78
C ASN A 379 -4.48 24.54 -9.42
N PRO A 380 -3.76 25.64 -9.10
CA PRO A 380 -3.88 26.33 -7.81
C PRO A 380 -5.29 26.86 -7.48
N ASN A 381 -6.15 27.03 -8.48
CA ASN A 381 -7.55 27.46 -8.30
C ASN A 381 -8.56 26.30 -8.45
N ALA A 382 -8.11 25.04 -8.49
CA ALA A 382 -9.01 23.90 -8.57
C ALA A 382 -9.84 23.77 -7.29
N THR A 383 -11.16 23.72 -7.45
CA THR A 383 -12.11 23.42 -6.37
C THR A 383 -12.70 22.02 -6.48
N LEU A 384 -12.36 21.29 -7.55
CA LEU A 384 -12.81 19.94 -7.85
C LEU A 384 -11.59 19.09 -8.25
N PRO A 385 -11.60 17.79 -7.94
CA PRO A 385 -10.56 16.88 -8.40
C PRO A 385 -10.70 16.60 -9.91
N LYS A 386 -9.63 16.09 -10.51
CA LYS A 386 -9.73 15.39 -11.80
C LYS A 386 -10.33 14.01 -11.58
N ILE A 387 -10.96 13.48 -12.62
CA ILE A 387 -11.47 12.10 -12.65
C ILE A 387 -10.57 11.28 -13.57
N PHE A 388 -10.33 10.04 -13.18
CA PHE A 388 -9.61 9.08 -14.00
C PHE A 388 -10.39 7.77 -14.12
N ARG A 389 -10.16 7.08 -15.25
CA ARG A 389 -10.58 5.70 -15.49
C ARG A 389 -9.49 5.00 -16.28
N VAL A 390 -9.11 3.81 -15.84
CA VAL A 390 -8.03 3.04 -16.45
C VAL A 390 -8.29 1.54 -16.42
N ILE A 391 -7.92 0.86 -17.51
CA ILE A 391 -7.83 -0.60 -17.55
C ILE A 391 -6.45 -1.00 -17.02
N VAL A 392 -6.43 -1.65 -15.86
CA VAL A 392 -5.21 -2.04 -15.14
C VAL A 392 -4.36 -3.04 -15.94
N ASN A 393 -5.01 -3.84 -16.78
CA ASN A 393 -4.35 -4.84 -17.62
C ASN A 393 -3.63 -4.23 -18.83
N ALA A 394 -3.91 -2.97 -19.19
CA ALA A 394 -3.40 -2.35 -20.39
C ALA A 394 -1.94 -1.92 -20.25
N ASP A 395 -1.23 -1.90 -21.38
CA ASP A 395 0.10 -1.33 -21.46
C ASP A 395 0.07 0.15 -21.07
N GLY A 396 1.13 0.61 -20.40
CA GLY A 396 1.24 1.97 -19.87
C GLY A 396 0.59 2.21 -18.50
N TYR A 397 -0.17 1.25 -17.96
CA TYR A 397 -0.58 1.32 -16.56
C TYR A 397 0.59 0.98 -15.65
N GLU A 398 0.88 1.86 -14.71
CA GLU A 398 1.87 1.67 -13.65
C GLU A 398 1.23 1.98 -12.30
N GLU A 399 1.63 1.25 -11.27
CA GLU A 399 1.19 1.47 -9.89
C GLU A 399 2.24 0.88 -8.95
N THR A 400 2.55 1.60 -7.87
CA THR A 400 3.44 1.15 -6.78
C THR A 400 2.61 0.92 -5.51
N TRP A 401 3.13 0.20 -4.51
CA TRP A 401 2.47 0.06 -3.21
C TRP A 401 2.24 1.41 -2.52
N ILE A 402 3.18 2.35 -2.64
CA ILE A 402 3.10 3.67 -1.99
C ILE A 402 2.10 4.62 -2.66
N GLU A 403 1.71 4.38 -3.92
CA GLU A 403 0.76 5.24 -4.63
C GLU A 403 -0.58 5.36 -3.88
N GLY A 404 -1.01 6.60 -3.64
CA GLY A 404 -2.21 6.96 -2.88
C GLY A 404 -2.00 7.07 -1.37
N LEU A 405 -0.78 6.88 -0.86
CA LEU A 405 -0.43 7.09 0.54
C LEU A 405 -0.34 8.58 0.86
N ASN A 406 -0.93 8.98 1.99
CA ASN A 406 -0.90 10.34 2.53
C ASN A 406 -0.19 10.30 3.88
N VAL A 407 0.76 11.21 4.09
CA VAL A 407 1.51 11.42 5.33
C VAL A 407 1.11 12.78 5.89
N TYR A 408 0.35 12.78 6.97
CA TYR A 408 -0.06 13.98 7.69
C TYR A 408 0.95 14.25 8.79
N HIS A 409 1.82 15.24 8.58
CA HIS A 409 2.88 15.58 9.53
C HIS A 409 2.29 16.25 10.77
N ASN A 410 2.75 15.81 11.93
CA ASN A 410 2.39 16.45 13.19
C ASN A 410 3.24 17.73 13.38
N PRO A 411 2.64 18.93 13.39
CA PRO A 411 3.38 20.18 13.57
C PRO A 411 4.02 20.30 14.97
N SER A 412 3.60 19.48 15.93
CA SER A 412 4.09 19.49 17.32
C SER A 412 4.99 18.29 17.64
N ALA A 413 5.44 17.53 16.64
CA ALA A 413 6.27 16.35 16.86
C ALA A 413 7.61 16.73 17.52
N GLU A 414 7.98 16.03 18.59
CA GLU A 414 9.32 16.14 19.19
C GLU A 414 10.40 15.60 18.23
N ILE A 415 10.08 14.48 17.57
CA ILE A 415 10.93 13.85 16.56
C ILE A 415 10.15 13.88 15.25
N PRO A 416 10.36 14.88 14.38
CA PRO A 416 9.68 14.96 13.09
C PRO A 416 10.14 13.85 12.16
N MET A 417 9.25 13.42 11.26
CA MET A 417 9.56 12.45 10.22
C MET A 417 10.03 13.18 8.95
N PRO A 418 11.23 12.91 8.41
CA PRO A 418 11.64 13.41 7.10
C PRO A 418 10.74 12.88 5.98
N MET A 419 10.49 13.68 4.93
CA MET A 419 9.64 13.21 3.82
C MET A 419 10.33 12.13 2.99
N GLU A 420 11.66 12.18 2.96
CA GLU A 420 12.54 11.27 2.22
C GLU A 420 12.43 9.83 2.72
N MET A 421 11.87 9.60 3.91
CA MET A 421 11.57 8.27 4.42
C MET A 421 10.46 7.55 3.64
N LEU A 422 9.54 8.26 2.99
CA LEU A 422 8.44 7.66 2.21
C LEU A 422 8.29 8.38 0.87
N PRO A 423 9.29 8.26 -0.03
CA PRO A 423 9.26 8.95 -1.30
C PRO A 423 8.12 8.41 -2.17
N GLY A 424 7.35 9.30 -2.81
CA GLY A 424 6.19 8.94 -3.62
C GLY A 424 4.85 8.97 -2.88
N ALA A 425 4.86 9.19 -1.55
CA ALA A 425 3.65 9.55 -0.82
C ALA A 425 3.30 11.04 -1.02
N ALA A 426 2.04 11.39 -0.79
CA ALA A 426 1.64 12.77 -0.56
C ALA A 426 2.01 13.18 0.87
N HIS A 427 2.71 14.30 1.05
CA HIS A 427 3.06 14.84 2.35
C HIS A 427 2.31 16.14 2.64
N HIS A 428 1.65 16.20 3.78
CA HIS A 428 0.81 17.33 4.18
C HIS A 428 1.32 17.97 5.47
N PHE A 429 1.51 19.28 5.44
CA PHE A 429 2.05 20.09 6.53
C PHE A 429 1.05 21.16 6.93
N PHE A 430 0.71 21.23 8.22
CA PHE A 430 -0.12 22.29 8.77
C PHE A 430 0.74 23.50 9.14
N GLU A 431 0.43 24.64 8.55
CA GLU A 431 1.25 25.86 8.67
C GLU A 431 0.74 26.82 9.74
N GLU A 432 1.57 27.81 10.10
CA GLU A 432 1.19 28.88 11.03
C GLU A 432 -0.04 29.67 10.55
N SER A 433 -0.20 29.80 9.23
CA SER A 433 -1.36 30.39 8.55
C SER A 433 -2.67 29.63 8.77
N ARG A 434 -2.61 28.46 9.43
CA ARG A 434 -3.71 27.50 9.60
C ARG A 434 -4.17 26.86 8.31
N LEU A 435 -3.40 26.98 7.24
CA LEU A 435 -3.60 26.26 5.98
C LEU A 435 -2.76 24.98 5.96
N VAL A 436 -3.11 24.06 5.05
CA VAL A 436 -2.32 22.86 4.79
C VAL A 436 -1.57 23.06 3.48
N ARG A 437 -0.25 22.89 3.54
CA ARG A 437 0.59 22.78 2.35
C ARG A 437 0.84 21.31 2.04
N SER A 438 0.56 20.91 0.82
CA SER A 438 0.67 19.53 0.35
C SER A 438 1.73 19.42 -0.74
N PHE A 439 2.59 18.42 -0.62
CA PHE A 439 3.47 17.96 -1.69
C PHE A 439 2.90 16.64 -2.18
N THR A 440 2.38 16.61 -3.41
CA THR A 440 1.69 15.43 -3.95
C THR A 440 2.35 15.00 -5.26
N PRO A 441 2.43 13.68 -5.53
CA PRO A 441 2.81 13.18 -6.84
C PRO A 441 1.93 13.74 -7.97
N GLU A 442 2.42 13.68 -9.21
CA GLU A 442 1.65 14.10 -10.38
C GLU A 442 0.32 13.33 -10.49
N PHE A 443 0.40 11.99 -10.37
CA PHE A 443 -0.76 11.13 -10.20
C PHE A 443 -0.92 10.76 -8.72
N HIS A 444 -1.88 11.39 -8.04
CA HIS A 444 -2.23 11.05 -6.66
C HIS A 444 -3.74 10.81 -6.53
N PRO A 445 -4.19 9.55 -6.43
CA PRO A 445 -5.60 9.22 -6.32
C PRO A 445 -6.13 9.58 -4.92
N THR A 446 -7.16 10.42 -4.86
CA THR A 446 -7.85 10.84 -3.63
C THR A 446 -9.07 9.99 -3.30
N SER A 447 -9.59 9.26 -4.29
CA SER A 447 -10.50 8.13 -4.09
C SER A 447 -10.45 7.22 -5.30
N SER A 448 -10.66 5.90 -5.13
CA SER A 448 -10.87 5.02 -6.30
C SER A 448 -11.63 3.75 -5.95
N VAL A 449 -12.31 3.20 -6.94
CA VAL A 449 -12.94 1.88 -6.93
C VAL A 449 -12.25 1.02 -7.98
N THR A 450 -12.13 -0.28 -7.72
CA THR A 450 -11.69 -1.24 -8.74
C THR A 450 -12.78 -2.26 -8.96
N GLN A 451 -13.21 -2.35 -10.22
CA GLN A 451 -14.14 -3.37 -10.68
C GLN A 451 -13.32 -4.55 -11.23
N HIS A 452 -13.72 -5.76 -10.88
CA HIS A 452 -13.07 -7.00 -11.32
C HIS A 452 -14.07 -7.83 -12.11
N LEU A 453 -13.72 -8.15 -13.36
CA LEU A 453 -14.52 -8.98 -14.26
C LEU A 453 -13.77 -10.28 -14.51
N SER A 454 -14.43 -11.41 -14.26
CA SER A 454 -13.83 -12.74 -14.38
C SER A 454 -14.90 -13.84 -14.54
N PRO A 455 -14.64 -14.90 -15.32
CA PRO A 455 -13.50 -15.03 -16.25
C PRO A 455 -13.71 -14.18 -17.50
N VAL A 456 -12.64 -13.57 -18.01
CA VAL A 456 -12.65 -12.73 -19.22
C VAL A 456 -11.44 -13.07 -20.08
N ASP A 457 -11.63 -13.10 -21.41
CA ASP A 457 -10.52 -13.09 -22.37
C ASP A 457 -9.94 -11.67 -22.43
N VAL A 458 -8.94 -11.42 -21.58
CA VAL A 458 -8.34 -10.08 -21.40
C VAL A 458 -7.68 -9.59 -22.69
N GLU A 459 -6.98 -10.47 -23.41
CA GLU A 459 -6.30 -10.11 -24.66
C GLU A 459 -7.29 -9.65 -25.71
N LYS A 460 -8.41 -10.38 -25.86
CA LYS A 460 -9.48 -9.98 -26.77
C LYS A 460 -10.09 -8.64 -26.38
N VAL A 461 -10.38 -8.40 -25.10
CA VAL A 461 -10.93 -7.11 -24.63
C VAL A 461 -9.96 -5.96 -24.90
N LEU A 462 -8.66 -6.14 -24.63
CA LEU A 462 -7.65 -5.12 -24.91
C LEU A 462 -7.54 -4.84 -26.41
N ALA A 463 -7.61 -5.87 -27.26
CA ALA A 463 -7.61 -5.70 -28.72
C ALA A 463 -8.85 -4.94 -29.23
N GLU A 464 -10.01 -5.15 -28.60
CA GLU A 464 -11.25 -4.42 -28.94
C GLU A 464 -11.23 -2.95 -28.48
N VAL A 465 -10.66 -2.68 -27.30
CA VAL A 465 -10.56 -1.31 -26.75
C VAL A 465 -9.48 -0.48 -27.46
N GLY A 466 -8.39 -1.13 -27.92
CA GLY A 466 -7.24 -0.47 -28.51
C GLY A 466 -6.59 0.52 -27.55
N ASP A 467 -6.24 1.72 -28.02
CA ASP A 467 -5.54 2.73 -27.22
C ASP A 467 -6.43 3.47 -26.19
N LYS A 468 -7.72 3.13 -26.11
CA LYS A 468 -8.71 3.80 -25.24
C LYS A 468 -8.73 3.22 -23.83
N THR A 469 -7.57 2.97 -23.25
CA THR A 469 -7.39 2.26 -21.98
C THR A 469 -7.20 3.20 -20.79
N HIS A 470 -6.79 4.44 -21.04
CA HIS A 470 -6.50 5.46 -20.03
C HIS A 470 -7.27 6.73 -20.34
N MET A 471 -8.00 7.25 -19.35
CA MET A 471 -8.74 8.49 -19.47
C MET A 471 -8.57 9.32 -18.20
N VAL A 472 -8.22 10.60 -18.37
CA VAL A 472 -8.24 11.61 -17.30
C VAL A 472 -8.97 12.83 -17.81
N TRP A 473 -9.88 13.37 -17.01
CA TRP A 473 -10.61 14.59 -17.37
C TRP A 473 -10.86 15.47 -16.15
N THR A 474 -11.03 16.76 -16.40
CA THR A 474 -11.34 17.77 -15.37
C THR A 474 -12.84 18.03 -15.36
N LEU A 475 -13.44 18.06 -14.17
CA LEU A 475 -14.85 18.44 -14.01
C LEU A 475 -15.01 19.95 -14.22
N LYS A 476 -16.05 20.35 -14.95
CA LYS A 476 -16.41 21.77 -15.06
C LYS A 476 -17.32 22.17 -13.90
N PRO A 477 -17.31 23.45 -13.48
CA PRO A 477 -18.26 23.95 -12.51
C PRO A 477 -19.70 23.67 -12.96
N GLY A 478 -20.46 22.95 -12.12
CA GLY A 478 -21.85 22.54 -12.41
C GLY A 478 -22.01 21.12 -12.98
N ASP A 479 -20.92 20.44 -13.34
CA ASP A 479 -21.00 19.02 -13.71
C ASP A 479 -21.37 18.19 -12.47
N PRO A 480 -22.29 17.21 -12.59
CA PRO A 480 -22.55 16.30 -11.50
C PRO A 480 -21.28 15.49 -11.22
N LEU A 481 -20.88 15.41 -9.95
CA LEU A 481 -19.85 14.45 -9.55
C LEU A 481 -20.33 13.05 -9.94
N PRO A 482 -19.48 12.23 -10.59
CA PRO A 482 -19.78 10.81 -10.79
C PRO A 482 -20.17 10.23 -9.42
N GLN A 483 -21.34 9.61 -9.33
CA GLN A 483 -21.73 8.96 -8.10
C GLN A 483 -20.77 7.79 -7.87
N ASP A 484 -20.21 7.65 -6.66
CA ASP A 484 -19.44 6.45 -6.30
C ASP A 484 -20.45 5.31 -6.05
N THR A 485 -21.19 4.90 -7.09
CA THR A 485 -22.32 3.96 -6.99
C THR A 485 -21.85 2.52 -6.82
N GLY A 486 -20.61 2.18 -7.20
CA GLY A 486 -20.16 0.78 -7.21
C GLY A 486 -21.02 -0.12 -8.11
N GLU A 487 -21.95 0.45 -8.87
CA GLU A 487 -22.77 -0.23 -9.86
C GLU A 487 -22.09 -0.09 -11.23
N PRO A 488 -22.03 -1.18 -12.01
CA PRO A 488 -21.44 -1.13 -13.34
C PRO A 488 -22.27 -0.20 -14.24
N VAL A 489 -21.58 0.71 -14.95
CA VAL A 489 -22.13 1.45 -16.10
C VAL A 489 -22.00 0.59 -17.35
#